data_AF-A0A0A1U6A2-F1
#
_entry.id   AF-A0A0A1U6A2-F1
#
_cell.length_a   1.000
_cell.length_b   1.000
_cell.length_c   1.000
_cell.angle_alpha   90.00
_cell.angle_beta   90.00
_cell.angle_gamma   90.00
#
_symmetry.space_group_name_H-M   'P 1'
#
loop_
_entity.id
_entity.type
_entity.pdbx_description
1 polymer ?
#
loop_
_entity_poly.entity_id
_entity_poly.type
_entity_poly.pdbx_seq_one_letter_code
_entity_poly.pdbx_strand_id
1 'polypeptide(L)'
;MNTHLEMVYLTNILLYIQQETTLRYFRRINKKAQDAIRCLKVNPRSIYYSYDFLFNFFPHLNTLTGNLETIQRSLTKSQLNQITWLDCSDTLTLPEAYSQFILDKIITIFVNIESFVFISQNCRNVRKVVINTDDDLTVPNVKFFKLRKFIVKNCTDKNLVLNISQFAATNPDVFIGMLYYNNDHVDITDCSNARFKIIQSEVNTEEVVKYNTVFEDIVKRAFNISPITIKKLDQSTLNPEIMYKLKYIRASPTKPPTEISLKIENNIAKVFDFSKYTSVINIKLIFELSVAVSLVCPVKNQYFGNLKFLNVMSKSDNPIDFVGCNGCDNLTAIHIECNIKRIVINTHNKVHLVLINTSKNKASLNFQNAPNCNYCAIKGNFDLEIISFKNTGLDSLFEFKGWESLKKVKFYTEKDIKIYQARVVAKRICDSLGRKIEIQFCGKENTINM
;
A
#
# COMPACT_ATOMS: atom_id res chain seq x y z
N MET A 1 -34.46 22.72 27.24
CA MET A 1 -34.27 23.44 25.97
C MET A 1 -34.74 22.53 24.84
N ASN A 2 -35.80 22.91 24.10
CA ASN A 2 -36.22 22.17 22.91
C ASN A 2 -35.35 22.62 21.73
N THR A 3 -34.26 21.89 21.48
CA THR A 3 -33.41 22.07 20.31
C THR A 3 -34.15 21.58 19.07
N HIS A 4 -34.72 22.51 18.30
CA HIS A 4 -35.29 22.21 17.00
C HIS A 4 -34.17 22.10 15.96
N LEU A 5 -34.13 21.00 15.19
CA LEU A 5 -33.23 20.86 14.03
C LEU A 5 -33.53 21.95 12.98
N GLU A 6 -32.49 22.61 12.51
CA GLU A 6 -32.58 23.59 11.42
C GLU A 6 -32.76 22.90 10.07
N MET A 7 -33.32 23.64 9.10
CA MET A 7 -33.63 23.12 7.77
C MET A 7 -32.38 22.63 7.03
N VAL A 8 -31.24 23.30 7.20
CA VAL A 8 -29.96 22.91 6.57
C VAL A 8 -29.54 21.49 6.98
N TYR A 9 -29.66 21.14 8.26
CA TYR A 9 -29.36 19.79 8.73
C TYR A 9 -30.32 18.75 8.17
N LEU A 10 -31.62 19.08 8.09
CA LEU A 10 -32.63 18.20 7.49
C LEU A 10 -32.36 17.96 5.99
N THR A 11 -31.97 19.00 5.26
CA THR A 11 -31.58 18.89 3.84
C THR A 11 -30.31 18.07 3.67
N ASN A 12 -29.33 18.21 4.56
CA ASN A 12 -28.13 17.37 4.53
C ASN A 12 -28.47 15.89 4.79
N ILE A 13 -29.33 15.60 5.77
CA ILE A 13 -29.79 14.22 6.04
C ILE A 13 -30.40 13.58 4.79
N LEU A 14 -31.22 14.33 4.03
CA LEU A 14 -31.83 13.81 2.80
C LEU A 14 -30.82 13.29 1.77
N LEU A 15 -29.61 13.85 1.70
CA LEU A 15 -28.55 13.41 0.78
C LEU A 15 -28.01 12.02 1.10
N TYR A 16 -28.15 11.58 2.35
CA TYR A 16 -27.61 10.31 2.86
C TYR A 16 -28.69 9.22 3.03
N ILE A 17 -29.97 9.54 2.83
CA ILE A 17 -31.03 8.53 2.88
C ILE A 17 -30.93 7.67 1.61
N GLN A 18 -30.85 6.35 1.80
CA GLN A 18 -30.64 5.40 0.71
C GLN A 18 -31.91 4.67 0.25
N GLN A 19 -32.93 4.59 1.11
CA GLN A 19 -34.15 3.81 0.86
C GLN A 19 -35.37 4.70 0.59
N GLU A 20 -36.24 4.27 -0.31
CA GLU A 20 -37.41 5.06 -0.74
C GLU A 20 -38.45 5.13 0.38
N THR A 21 -38.64 4.02 1.09
CA THR A 21 -39.49 3.89 2.27
C THR A 21 -39.09 4.92 3.33
N THR A 22 -37.79 5.06 3.62
CA THR A 22 -37.27 6.03 4.58
C THR A 22 -37.55 7.48 4.15
N LEU A 23 -37.43 7.82 2.86
CA LEU A 23 -37.83 9.13 2.36
C LEU A 23 -39.33 9.38 2.54
N ARG A 24 -40.17 8.39 2.23
CA ARG A 24 -41.62 8.48 2.42
C ARG A 24 -41.99 8.69 3.89
N TYR A 25 -41.30 8.03 4.82
CA TYR A 25 -41.45 8.28 6.27
C TYR A 25 -40.96 9.67 6.66
N PHE A 26 -39.80 10.11 6.16
CA PHE A 26 -39.24 11.43 6.44
C PHE A 26 -40.23 12.55 6.10
N ARG A 27 -40.88 12.48 4.94
CA ARG A 27 -41.92 13.44 4.49
C ARG A 27 -43.10 13.56 5.48
N ARG A 28 -43.37 12.52 6.27
CA ARG A 28 -44.48 12.47 7.23
C ARG A 28 -44.12 12.97 8.63
N ILE A 29 -42.84 13.22 8.92
CA ILE A 29 -42.38 13.58 10.28
C ILE A 29 -42.97 14.94 10.71
N ASN A 30 -42.74 16.00 9.94
CA ASN A 30 -43.26 17.34 10.22
C ASN A 30 -43.17 18.26 8.97
N LYS A 31 -43.71 19.47 9.09
CA LYS A 31 -43.66 20.48 8.01
C LYS A 31 -42.22 20.84 7.59
N LYS A 32 -41.28 20.95 8.53
CA LYS A 32 -39.87 21.27 8.21
C LYS A 32 -39.22 20.19 7.35
N ALA A 33 -39.56 18.92 7.53
CA ALA A 33 -39.10 17.83 6.69
C ALA A 33 -39.64 17.94 5.25
N GLN A 34 -40.89 18.36 5.09
CA GLN A 34 -41.48 18.64 3.77
C GLN A 34 -40.82 19.84 3.08
N ASP A 35 -40.55 20.90 3.84
CA ASP A 35 -39.85 22.08 3.33
C ASP A 35 -38.41 21.72 2.92
N ALA A 36 -37.71 20.90 3.71
CA ALA A 36 -36.36 20.41 3.37
C ALA A 36 -36.34 19.60 2.06
N ILE A 37 -37.36 18.77 1.80
CA ILE A 37 -37.52 18.03 0.54
C ILE A 37 -37.66 19.00 -0.63
N ARG A 38 -38.50 20.05 -0.48
CA ARG A 38 -38.68 21.07 -1.53
C ARG A 38 -37.41 21.88 -1.76
N CYS A 39 -36.61 22.11 -0.73
CA CYS A 39 -35.36 22.86 -0.85
C CYS A 39 -34.23 22.08 -1.55
N LEU A 40 -34.34 20.74 -1.63
CA LEU A 40 -33.29 19.92 -2.22
C LEU A 40 -33.26 20.10 -3.75
N LYS A 41 -32.13 20.58 -4.27
CA LYS A 41 -31.92 20.85 -5.71
C LYS A 41 -31.05 19.82 -6.43
N VAL A 42 -30.41 18.92 -5.68
CA VAL A 42 -29.56 17.84 -6.16
C VAL A 42 -30.12 16.51 -5.68
N ASN A 43 -30.01 15.45 -6.48
CA ASN A 43 -30.49 14.14 -6.06
C ASN A 43 -29.61 13.57 -4.93
N PRO A 44 -30.19 12.78 -4.01
CA PRO A 44 -29.41 11.99 -3.06
C PRO A 44 -28.46 11.03 -3.79
N ARG A 45 -27.34 10.66 -3.15
CA ARG A 45 -26.29 9.79 -3.73
C ARG A 45 -26.74 8.33 -3.97
N SER A 46 -27.94 7.96 -3.54
CA SER A 46 -28.44 6.58 -3.63
C SER A 46 -28.86 6.19 -5.05
N ILE A 47 -28.30 5.08 -5.54
CA ILE A 47 -28.48 4.52 -6.89
C ILE A 47 -29.85 3.82 -7.06
N TYR A 48 -30.62 3.66 -5.97
CA TYR A 48 -31.80 2.79 -5.96
C TYR A 48 -33.14 3.47 -6.27
N TYR A 49 -33.15 4.75 -6.64
CA TYR A 49 -34.38 5.47 -6.97
C TYR A 49 -34.65 5.46 -8.47
N SER A 50 -35.89 5.16 -8.86
CA SER A 50 -36.33 5.45 -10.23
C SER A 50 -36.35 6.97 -10.45
N TYR A 51 -36.05 7.41 -11.67
CA TYR A 51 -36.11 8.84 -11.98
C TYR A 51 -37.53 9.40 -11.78
N ASP A 52 -38.56 8.64 -12.11
CA ASP A 52 -39.95 9.06 -11.87
C ASP A 52 -40.23 9.33 -10.39
N PHE A 53 -39.69 8.50 -9.48
CA PHE A 53 -39.79 8.80 -8.05
C PHE A 53 -39.03 10.09 -7.70
N LEU A 54 -37.79 10.25 -8.18
CA LEU A 54 -36.97 11.43 -7.87
C LEU A 54 -37.65 12.74 -8.28
N PHE A 55 -38.16 12.84 -9.50
CA PHE A 55 -38.82 14.06 -9.99
C PHE A 55 -40.16 14.33 -9.29
N ASN A 56 -40.90 13.29 -8.91
CA ASN A 56 -42.15 13.44 -8.16
C ASN A 56 -41.90 13.80 -6.69
N PHE A 57 -40.83 13.29 -6.10
CA PHE A 57 -40.54 13.48 -4.68
C PHE A 57 -39.76 14.78 -4.40
N PHE A 58 -38.83 15.16 -5.29
CA PHE A 58 -38.01 16.37 -5.19
C PHE A 58 -38.41 17.37 -6.30
N PRO A 59 -39.45 18.19 -6.10
CA PRO A 59 -40.06 18.98 -7.17
C PRO A 59 -39.16 20.11 -7.71
N HIS A 60 -38.14 20.51 -6.96
CA HIS A 60 -37.18 21.56 -7.36
C HIS A 60 -35.80 21.00 -7.69
N LEU A 61 -35.72 19.68 -7.94
CA LEU A 61 -34.54 19.04 -8.48
C LEU A 61 -34.15 19.69 -9.81
N ASN A 62 -32.92 20.20 -9.87
CA ASN A 62 -32.38 20.83 -11.08
C ASN A 62 -30.95 20.40 -11.40
N THR A 63 -30.33 19.60 -10.53
CA THR A 63 -29.01 19.01 -10.70
C THR A 63 -29.12 17.50 -10.55
N LEU A 64 -28.67 16.74 -11.55
CA LEU A 64 -28.59 15.28 -11.47
C LEU A 64 -27.13 14.82 -11.42
N THR A 65 -26.85 13.97 -10.46
CA THR A 65 -25.60 13.23 -10.31
C THR A 65 -25.82 11.80 -10.78
N GLY A 66 -24.98 11.31 -11.70
CA GLY A 66 -25.04 9.92 -12.14
C GLY A 66 -24.43 9.66 -13.52
N ASN A 67 -24.62 8.43 -14.00
CA ASN A 67 -24.15 7.98 -15.30
C ASN A 67 -24.94 8.67 -16.44
N LEU A 68 -24.22 9.36 -17.33
CA LEU A 68 -24.80 10.16 -18.40
C LEU A 68 -25.55 9.31 -19.45
N GLU A 69 -25.06 8.10 -19.74
CA GLU A 69 -25.72 7.13 -20.62
C GLU A 69 -27.08 6.70 -20.06
N THR A 70 -27.14 6.44 -18.75
CA THR A 70 -28.40 6.10 -18.07
C THR A 70 -29.36 7.29 -18.08
N ILE A 71 -28.88 8.48 -17.74
CA ILE A 71 -29.69 9.72 -17.73
C ILE A 71 -30.32 9.97 -19.10
N GLN A 72 -29.54 9.87 -20.19
CA GLN A 72 -30.06 10.11 -21.53
C GLN A 72 -31.10 9.08 -21.96
N ARG A 73 -30.93 7.80 -21.58
CA ARG A 73 -31.86 6.73 -21.96
C ARG A 73 -33.14 6.72 -21.13
N SER A 74 -33.06 7.11 -19.87
CA SER A 74 -34.16 6.95 -18.91
C SER A 74 -35.03 8.20 -18.74
N LEU A 75 -34.53 9.38 -19.09
CA LEU A 75 -35.31 10.61 -18.91
C LEU A 75 -36.13 10.97 -20.14
N THR A 76 -37.37 11.39 -19.89
CA THR A 76 -38.17 12.09 -20.89
C THR A 76 -37.58 13.46 -21.20
N LYS A 77 -37.90 14.01 -22.38
CA LYS A 77 -37.50 15.38 -22.76
C LYS A 77 -37.95 16.43 -21.73
N SER A 78 -39.13 16.25 -21.14
CA SER A 78 -39.66 17.15 -20.10
C SER A 78 -38.80 17.13 -18.83
N GLN A 79 -38.50 15.93 -18.31
CA GLN A 79 -37.62 15.76 -17.15
C GLN A 79 -36.22 16.32 -17.42
N LEU A 80 -35.66 16.07 -18.60
CA LEU A 80 -34.35 16.57 -18.98
C LEU A 80 -34.30 18.10 -19.15
N ASN A 81 -35.42 18.72 -19.54
CA ASN A 81 -35.57 20.18 -19.60
C ASN A 81 -35.61 20.81 -18.20
N GLN A 82 -36.20 20.13 -17.20
CA GLN A 82 -36.19 20.58 -15.81
C GLN A 82 -34.77 20.61 -15.21
N ILE A 83 -33.91 19.69 -15.67
CA ILE A 83 -32.52 19.62 -15.21
C ILE A 83 -31.68 20.70 -15.86
N THR A 84 -31.13 21.57 -15.02
CA THR A 84 -30.20 22.62 -15.45
C THR A 84 -28.77 22.08 -15.52
N TRP A 85 -28.39 21.22 -14.58
CA TRP A 85 -27.00 20.78 -14.39
C TRP A 85 -26.85 19.27 -14.29
N LEU A 86 -25.78 18.74 -14.88
CA LEU A 86 -25.38 17.35 -14.80
C LEU A 86 -24.01 17.23 -14.12
N ASP A 87 -23.96 16.45 -13.05
CA ASP A 87 -22.74 16.06 -12.37
C ASP A 87 -22.40 14.61 -12.74
N CYS A 88 -21.33 14.44 -13.51
CA CYS A 88 -20.84 13.16 -13.99
C CYS A 88 -19.46 12.85 -13.40
N SER A 89 -19.15 13.23 -12.14
CA SER A 89 -17.84 12.89 -11.54
C SER A 89 -17.65 11.42 -11.22
N ASP A 90 -18.75 10.67 -11.09
CA ASP A 90 -18.74 9.36 -10.46
C ASP A 90 -18.68 8.23 -11.49
N THR A 91 -18.66 8.55 -12.78
CA THR A 91 -18.62 7.55 -13.86
C THR A 91 -17.83 8.07 -15.05
N LEU A 92 -16.93 7.23 -15.56
CA LEU A 92 -16.15 7.55 -16.75
C LEU A 92 -17.09 7.80 -17.94
N THR A 93 -16.95 8.94 -18.58
CA THR A 93 -17.84 9.45 -19.63
C THR A 93 -17.04 9.73 -20.90
N LEU A 94 -17.60 9.37 -22.05
CA LEU A 94 -17.09 9.75 -23.38
C LEU A 94 -17.93 10.91 -23.94
N PRO A 95 -17.58 12.18 -23.68
CA PRO A 95 -18.41 13.35 -24.01
C PRO A 95 -18.73 13.49 -25.52
N GLU A 96 -17.87 12.96 -26.38
CA GLU A 96 -17.99 12.99 -27.83
C GLU A 96 -19.26 12.28 -28.34
N ALA A 97 -19.84 11.38 -27.54
CA ALA A 97 -21.04 10.64 -27.88
C ALA A 97 -22.35 11.43 -27.68
N TYR A 98 -22.29 12.65 -27.13
CA TYR A 98 -23.48 13.39 -26.67
C TYR A 98 -23.74 14.66 -27.49
N SER A 99 -25.01 15.03 -27.59
CA SER A 99 -25.42 16.25 -28.29
C SER A 99 -25.07 17.51 -27.50
N GLN A 100 -24.91 18.64 -28.19
CA GLN A 100 -24.59 19.93 -27.56
C GLN A 100 -25.57 20.30 -26.43
N PHE A 101 -26.85 19.95 -26.59
CA PHE A 101 -27.87 20.15 -25.57
C PHE A 101 -27.56 19.47 -24.23
N ILE A 102 -26.97 18.27 -24.27
CA ILE A 102 -26.50 17.57 -23.06
C ILE A 102 -25.21 18.20 -22.56
N LEU A 103 -24.25 18.43 -23.46
CA LEU A 103 -22.93 18.99 -23.12
C LEU A 103 -23.03 20.34 -22.40
N ASP A 104 -23.99 21.18 -22.79
CA ASP A 104 -24.24 22.48 -22.16
C ASP A 104 -24.74 22.38 -20.72
N LYS A 105 -25.29 21.23 -20.30
CA LYS A 105 -25.76 21.00 -18.92
C LYS A 105 -24.66 20.45 -18.02
N ILE A 106 -23.55 19.93 -18.57
CA ILE A 106 -22.48 19.30 -17.78
C ILE A 106 -21.72 20.36 -16.96
N ILE A 107 -21.68 20.20 -15.64
CA ILE A 107 -20.90 21.03 -14.72
C ILE A 107 -19.69 20.31 -14.15
N THR A 108 -19.76 18.99 -14.07
CA THR A 108 -18.70 18.12 -13.57
C THR A 108 -18.62 16.91 -14.48
N ILE A 109 -17.41 16.49 -14.87
CA ILE A 109 -17.24 15.32 -15.75
C ILE A 109 -16.00 14.52 -15.37
N PHE A 110 -16.11 13.20 -15.41
CA PHE A 110 -15.01 12.26 -15.30
C PHE A 110 -14.71 11.63 -16.66
N VAL A 111 -13.50 11.83 -17.20
CA VAL A 111 -13.11 11.43 -18.56
C VAL A 111 -11.69 10.86 -18.60
N ASN A 112 -11.32 10.29 -19.74
CA ASN A 112 -9.91 10.08 -20.08
C ASN A 112 -9.31 11.38 -20.65
N ILE A 113 -7.97 11.48 -20.68
CA ILE A 113 -7.27 12.70 -21.11
C ILE A 113 -7.52 13.04 -22.59
N GLU A 114 -7.79 12.06 -23.44
CA GLU A 114 -8.00 12.26 -24.87
C GLU A 114 -9.18 13.20 -25.14
N SER A 115 -10.19 13.17 -24.27
CA SER A 115 -11.36 14.04 -24.34
C SER A 115 -11.12 15.45 -23.80
N PHE A 116 -9.95 15.74 -23.21
CA PHE A 116 -9.72 17.00 -22.50
C PHE A 116 -9.84 18.23 -23.39
N VAL A 117 -9.30 18.15 -24.62
CA VAL A 117 -9.42 19.22 -25.63
C VAL A 117 -10.88 19.38 -26.05
N PHE A 118 -11.58 18.27 -26.31
CA PHE A 118 -12.99 18.29 -26.71
C PHE A 118 -13.86 18.99 -25.66
N ILE A 119 -13.68 18.68 -24.39
CA ILE A 119 -14.45 19.27 -23.28
C ILE A 119 -14.18 20.77 -23.19
N SER A 120 -12.92 21.19 -23.34
CA SER A 120 -12.56 22.61 -23.29
C SER A 120 -13.29 23.45 -24.36
N GLN A 121 -13.59 22.84 -25.51
CA GLN A 121 -14.23 23.49 -26.66
C GLN A 121 -15.77 23.40 -26.61
N ASN A 122 -16.31 22.25 -26.21
CA ASN A 122 -17.73 21.94 -26.37
C ASN A 122 -18.53 22.03 -25.06
N CYS A 123 -17.89 21.90 -23.90
CA CYS A 123 -18.57 21.88 -22.61
C CYS A 123 -18.38 23.19 -21.83
N ARG A 124 -19.05 24.27 -22.29
CA ARG A 124 -18.84 25.65 -21.79
C ARG A 124 -19.12 25.86 -20.31
N ASN A 125 -19.95 25.01 -19.70
CA ASN A 125 -20.38 25.13 -18.31
C ASN A 125 -19.60 24.26 -17.32
N VAL A 126 -18.61 23.50 -17.80
CA VAL A 126 -17.80 22.63 -16.95
C VAL A 126 -16.98 23.44 -15.96
N ARG A 127 -17.15 23.10 -14.69
CA ARG A 127 -16.48 23.71 -13.53
C ARG A 127 -15.51 22.75 -12.86
N LYS A 128 -15.72 21.44 -13.01
CA LYS A 128 -14.86 20.39 -12.47
C LYS A 128 -14.59 19.34 -13.54
N VAL A 129 -13.32 19.11 -13.84
CA VAL A 129 -12.88 17.97 -14.67
C VAL A 129 -12.12 17.01 -13.78
N VAL A 130 -12.52 15.74 -13.81
CA VAL A 130 -11.78 14.63 -13.23
C VAL A 130 -11.20 13.85 -14.40
N ILE A 131 -9.90 13.57 -14.37
CA ILE A 131 -9.26 12.69 -15.34
C ILE A 131 -8.75 11.42 -14.67
N ASN A 132 -8.86 10.30 -15.39
CA ASN A 132 -8.13 9.09 -15.06
C ASN A 132 -6.82 9.09 -15.86
N THR A 133 -5.69 8.77 -15.24
CA THR A 133 -4.39 8.75 -15.93
C THR A 133 -3.68 7.43 -15.74
N ASP A 134 -3.04 6.97 -16.80
CA ASP A 134 -1.89 6.08 -16.74
C ASP A 134 -0.61 6.95 -16.81
N ASP A 135 0.47 6.55 -16.15
CA ASP A 135 1.56 7.41 -15.66
C ASP A 135 2.43 8.21 -16.68
N ASP A 136 2.09 8.22 -17.97
CA ASP A 136 2.83 8.93 -19.03
C ASP A 136 2.00 10.08 -19.68
N LEU A 137 1.26 10.82 -18.87
CA LEU A 137 0.32 11.82 -19.37
C LEU A 137 0.97 13.18 -19.68
N THR A 138 0.76 13.66 -20.90
CA THR A 138 0.91 15.08 -21.24
C THR A 138 -0.45 15.75 -21.14
N VAL A 139 -0.61 16.70 -20.21
CA VAL A 139 -1.85 17.47 -20.10
C VAL A 139 -1.85 18.53 -21.21
N PRO A 140 -2.81 18.53 -22.15
CA PRO A 140 -2.89 19.56 -23.17
C PRO A 140 -2.99 20.94 -22.54
N ASN A 141 -2.19 21.88 -23.04
CA ASN A 141 -2.24 23.26 -22.57
C ASN A 141 -3.46 24.01 -23.14
N VAL A 142 -4.64 23.73 -22.61
CA VAL A 142 -5.92 24.31 -23.05
C VAL A 142 -6.55 25.18 -21.95
N LYS A 143 -7.25 26.24 -22.38
CA LYS A 143 -7.97 27.14 -21.48
C LYS A 143 -9.45 26.79 -21.45
N PHE A 144 -10.00 26.61 -20.25
CA PHE A 144 -11.42 26.39 -20.05
C PHE A 144 -12.15 27.69 -19.71
N PHE A 145 -13.44 27.78 -20.08
CA PHE A 145 -14.23 28.98 -19.83
C PHE A 145 -14.64 29.17 -18.36
N LYS A 146 -15.05 28.08 -17.68
CA LYS A 146 -15.58 28.12 -16.30
C LYS A 146 -14.91 27.12 -15.35
N LEU A 147 -13.81 26.49 -15.75
CA LEU A 147 -13.14 25.51 -14.92
C LEU A 147 -12.68 26.17 -13.63
N ARG A 148 -12.99 25.53 -12.51
CA ARG A 148 -12.56 25.93 -11.17
C ARG A 148 -11.75 24.84 -10.49
N LYS A 149 -11.94 23.58 -10.91
CA LYS A 149 -11.30 22.40 -10.32
C LYS A 149 -10.85 21.44 -11.39
N PHE A 150 -9.60 21.02 -11.32
CA PHE A 150 -9.03 19.96 -12.13
C PHE A 150 -8.51 18.89 -11.18
N ILE A 151 -9.01 17.66 -11.33
CA ILE A 151 -8.64 16.53 -10.47
C ILE A 151 -8.02 15.45 -11.33
N VAL A 152 -6.83 15.00 -10.93
CA VAL A 152 -6.09 13.93 -11.59
C VAL A 152 -6.11 12.72 -10.66
N LYS A 153 -6.81 11.65 -11.05
CA LYS A 153 -6.81 10.35 -10.35
C LYS A 153 -5.64 9.47 -10.83
N ASN A 154 -5.18 8.57 -9.98
CA ASN A 154 -4.08 7.62 -10.23
C ASN A 154 -2.74 8.26 -10.62
N CYS A 155 -2.46 9.47 -10.16
CA CYS A 155 -1.17 10.11 -10.43
C CYS A 155 -0.08 9.47 -9.58
N THR A 156 0.91 8.78 -10.17
CA THR A 156 2.05 8.26 -9.40
C THR A 156 3.44 8.72 -9.87
N ASP A 157 3.56 9.38 -11.05
CA ASP A 157 4.84 9.88 -11.58
C ASP A 157 5.17 11.36 -11.23
N LYS A 158 6.46 11.64 -10.99
CA LYS A 158 6.99 12.99 -10.76
C LYS A 158 7.02 13.85 -12.03
N ASN A 159 7.11 13.27 -13.23
CA ASN A 159 7.05 14.06 -14.47
C ASN A 159 5.66 14.64 -14.73
N LEU A 160 4.60 13.93 -14.29
CA LEU A 160 3.22 14.42 -14.35
C LEU A 160 3.02 15.69 -13.51
N VAL A 161 3.74 15.85 -12.39
CA VAL A 161 3.74 17.09 -11.58
C VAL A 161 4.28 18.27 -12.38
N LEU A 162 5.32 18.08 -13.20
CA LEU A 162 5.89 19.14 -14.06
C LEU A 162 4.92 19.53 -15.19
N ASN A 163 4.27 18.54 -15.82
CA ASN A 163 3.26 18.79 -16.86
C ASN A 163 2.01 19.50 -16.32
N ILE A 164 1.56 19.11 -15.12
CA ILE A 164 0.44 19.77 -14.43
C ILE A 164 0.81 21.20 -14.03
N SER A 165 2.08 21.46 -13.69
CA SER A 165 2.56 22.82 -13.40
C SER A 165 2.45 23.76 -14.60
N GLN A 166 2.64 23.24 -15.82
CA GLN A 166 2.42 24.02 -17.05
C GLN A 166 0.94 24.34 -17.27
N PHE A 167 0.04 23.37 -17.05
CA PHE A 167 -1.40 23.60 -17.10
C PHE A 167 -1.86 24.63 -16.04
N ALA A 168 -1.30 24.55 -14.84
CA ALA A 168 -1.56 25.49 -13.75
C ALA A 168 -1.16 26.92 -14.11
N ALA A 169 -0.05 27.10 -14.83
CA ALA A 169 0.41 28.41 -15.29
C ALA A 169 -0.60 29.06 -16.27
N THR A 170 -1.21 28.27 -17.16
CA THR A 170 -2.21 28.75 -18.12
C THR A 170 -3.59 28.96 -17.50
N ASN A 171 -3.89 28.28 -16.39
CA ASN A 171 -5.17 28.34 -15.70
C ASN A 171 -4.96 28.73 -14.21
N PRO A 172 -4.49 29.95 -13.91
CA PRO A 172 -4.04 30.35 -12.57
C PRO A 172 -5.13 30.35 -11.49
N ASP A 173 -6.40 30.41 -11.91
CA ASP A 173 -7.57 30.41 -11.03
C ASP A 173 -8.17 29.02 -10.79
N VAL A 174 -7.57 27.96 -11.35
CA VAL A 174 -8.04 26.58 -11.22
C VAL A 174 -7.36 25.90 -10.04
N PHE A 175 -8.17 25.34 -9.14
CA PHE A 175 -7.68 24.41 -8.12
C PHE A 175 -7.26 23.10 -8.76
N ILE A 176 -6.06 22.62 -8.46
CA ILE A 176 -5.56 21.34 -8.96
C ILE A 176 -5.41 20.34 -7.80
N GLY A 177 -6.13 19.23 -7.90
CA GLY A 177 -6.04 18.11 -6.97
C GLY A 177 -5.40 16.90 -7.64
N MET A 178 -4.39 16.31 -7.02
CA MET A 178 -3.74 15.08 -7.50
C MET A 178 -4.00 13.97 -6.48
N LEU A 179 -4.62 12.88 -6.94
CA LEU A 179 -5.05 11.75 -6.13
C LEU A 179 -4.29 10.49 -6.58
N TYR A 180 -3.77 9.73 -5.61
CA TYR A 180 -2.97 8.52 -5.85
C TYR A 180 -3.82 7.22 -5.94
N TYR A 181 -5.17 7.29 -6.04
CA TYR A 181 -6.05 6.09 -5.92
C TYR A 181 -7.33 6.09 -6.79
N ASN A 182 -7.83 4.86 -7.02
CA ASN A 182 -9.07 4.46 -7.70
C ASN A 182 -10.36 4.53 -6.85
N ASN A 183 -10.39 5.35 -5.78
CA ASN A 183 -11.57 5.42 -4.91
C ASN A 183 -12.49 6.59 -5.33
N ASP A 184 -13.76 6.31 -5.60
CA ASP A 184 -14.73 7.27 -6.15
C ASP A 184 -15.30 8.26 -5.12
N HIS A 185 -14.87 8.18 -3.86
CA HIS A 185 -15.38 8.99 -2.76
C HIS A 185 -14.26 9.78 -2.07
N VAL A 186 -13.88 10.90 -2.68
CA VAL A 186 -13.14 11.97 -1.98
C VAL A 186 -14.11 13.13 -1.78
N ASP A 187 -14.64 13.27 -0.57
CA ASP A 187 -15.50 14.39 -0.21
C ASP A 187 -14.64 15.66 0.00
N ILE A 188 -15.09 16.75 -0.59
CA ILE A 188 -14.30 17.97 -0.86
C ILE A 188 -14.13 18.84 0.42
N THR A 189 -14.73 18.45 1.54
CA THR A 189 -14.79 19.28 2.76
C THR A 189 -13.48 19.33 3.56
N ASP A 190 -12.49 18.49 3.27
CA ASP A 190 -11.17 18.51 3.95
C ASP A 190 -10.14 19.47 3.30
N CYS A 191 -10.61 20.38 2.44
CA CYS A 191 -9.77 21.29 1.66
C CYS A 191 -9.75 22.71 2.25
N SER A 192 -8.87 22.94 3.22
CA SER A 192 -8.41 24.30 3.57
C SER A 192 -7.60 24.92 2.42
N ASN A 193 -7.80 26.23 2.21
CA ASN A 193 -7.31 27.19 1.20
C ASN A 193 -5.86 27.09 0.64
N ALA A 194 -5.36 25.93 0.22
CA ALA A 194 -4.11 25.81 -0.53
C ALA A 194 -4.39 25.58 -2.02
N ARG A 195 -3.88 26.46 -2.90
CA ARG A 195 -4.03 26.38 -4.37
C ARG A 195 -3.43 25.11 -5.01
N PHE A 196 -2.62 24.37 -4.24
CA PHE A 196 -2.06 23.06 -4.59
C PHE A 196 -2.13 22.16 -3.34
N LYS A 197 -2.75 20.97 -3.44
CA LYS A 197 -2.69 19.97 -2.37
C LYS A 197 -2.57 18.57 -2.98
N ILE A 198 -1.43 17.93 -2.71
CA ILE A 198 -1.27 16.49 -2.89
C ILE A 198 -1.94 15.85 -1.67
N ILE A 199 -3.08 15.17 -1.86
CA ILE A 199 -3.77 14.48 -0.76
C ILE A 199 -3.27 13.03 -0.77
N GLN A 200 -2.29 12.75 0.09
CA GLN A 200 -1.93 11.39 0.46
C GLN A 200 -2.86 10.97 1.61
N SER A 201 -3.76 10.02 1.36
CA SER A 201 -4.52 9.35 2.42
C SER A 201 -3.83 8.05 2.75
N GLU A 202 -3.50 7.84 4.01
CA GLU A 202 -3.17 6.52 4.56
C GLU A 202 -4.34 5.56 4.27
N VAL A 203 -4.04 4.43 3.65
CA VAL A 203 -5.02 3.46 3.15
C VAL A 203 -5.54 2.60 4.31
N ASN A 204 -6.82 2.73 4.63
CA ASN A 204 -7.58 1.73 5.38
C ASN A 204 -8.57 1.05 4.43
N THR A 205 -8.26 -0.18 3.99
CA THR A 205 -9.23 -1.07 3.32
C THR A 205 -9.19 -2.45 3.98
N GLU A 206 -10.33 -3.12 4.12
CA GLU A 206 -10.49 -4.36 4.89
C GLU A 206 -9.66 -5.56 4.38
N GLU A 207 -9.11 -5.51 3.17
CA GLU A 207 -8.07 -6.45 2.74
C GLU A 207 -6.75 -6.19 3.48
N VAL A 208 -6.35 -4.93 3.67
CA VAL A 208 -5.22 -4.53 4.55
C VAL A 208 -5.50 -4.98 5.99
N VAL A 209 -6.75 -5.04 6.45
CA VAL A 209 -7.09 -5.56 7.78
C VAL A 209 -6.89 -7.08 7.89
N LYS A 210 -7.20 -7.87 6.86
CA LYS A 210 -6.87 -9.32 6.81
C LYS A 210 -5.37 -9.60 6.61
N TYR A 211 -4.69 -8.78 5.80
CA TYR A 211 -3.24 -8.88 5.63
C TYR A 211 -2.48 -8.44 6.90
N ASN A 212 -2.91 -7.35 7.55
CA ASN A 212 -2.36 -6.88 8.81
C ASN A 212 -2.64 -7.84 9.95
N THR A 213 -3.79 -8.52 10.01
CA THR A 213 -4.04 -9.49 11.09
C THR A 213 -3.14 -10.72 10.98
N VAL A 214 -2.90 -11.27 9.78
CA VAL A 214 -1.94 -12.39 9.61
C VAL A 214 -0.49 -11.92 9.79
N PHE A 215 -0.14 -10.74 9.28
CA PHE A 215 1.18 -10.13 9.46
C PHE A 215 1.46 -9.81 10.92
N GLU A 216 0.53 -9.16 11.62
CA GLU A 216 0.57 -8.89 13.06
C GLU A 216 0.63 -10.17 13.87
N ASP A 217 -0.11 -11.23 13.53
CA ASP A 217 -0.04 -12.49 14.27
C ASP A 217 1.32 -13.20 14.10
N ILE A 218 1.88 -13.18 12.89
CA ILE A 218 3.20 -13.78 12.60
C ILE A 218 4.31 -12.95 13.28
N VAL A 219 4.25 -11.62 13.18
CA VAL A 219 5.15 -10.68 13.86
C VAL A 219 5.01 -10.83 15.37
N LYS A 220 3.79 -10.76 15.94
CA LYS A 220 3.54 -10.96 17.37
C LYS A 220 4.09 -12.31 17.83
N ARG A 221 3.79 -13.43 17.15
CA ARG A 221 4.33 -14.76 17.55
C ARG A 221 5.85 -14.87 17.43
N ALA A 222 6.45 -14.27 16.40
CA ALA A 222 7.91 -14.27 16.23
C ALA A 222 8.64 -13.45 17.31
N PHE A 223 7.99 -12.40 17.85
CA PHE A 223 8.64 -11.43 18.73
C PHE A 223 8.23 -11.49 20.21
N ASN A 224 7.06 -12.06 20.57
CA ASN A 224 6.54 -12.02 21.95
C ASN A 224 7.11 -13.07 22.93
N ILE A 225 8.09 -13.89 22.52
CA ILE A 225 8.73 -14.82 23.47
C ILE A 225 9.66 -14.02 24.38
N SER A 226 9.34 -14.02 25.68
CA SER A 226 10.18 -13.41 26.72
C SER A 226 11.50 -14.17 26.81
N PRO A 227 12.65 -13.53 26.51
CA PRO A 227 13.93 -14.19 26.53
C PRO A 227 14.40 -14.45 27.97
N ILE A 228 15.11 -15.56 28.16
CA ILE A 228 15.81 -15.85 29.42
C ILE A 228 17.10 -15.04 29.45
N THR A 229 17.31 -14.25 30.51
CA THR A 229 18.52 -13.43 30.65
C THR A 229 19.68 -14.26 31.20
N ILE A 230 20.82 -14.21 30.52
CA ILE A 230 22.08 -14.83 30.87
C ILE A 230 23.13 -13.72 31.04
N LYS A 231 23.70 -13.61 32.26
CA LYS A 231 24.68 -12.56 32.57
C LYS A 231 25.99 -12.74 31.80
N LYS A 232 26.50 -13.97 31.75
CA LYS A 232 27.73 -14.31 31.05
C LYS A 232 27.58 -15.66 30.38
N LEU A 233 27.94 -15.74 29.12
CA LEU A 233 27.90 -16.98 28.35
C LEU A 233 29.26 -17.26 27.71
N ASP A 234 29.74 -18.49 27.88
CA ASP A 234 31.00 -18.98 27.34
C ASP A 234 30.83 -20.32 26.62
N GLN A 235 31.90 -20.80 25.99
CA GLN A 235 31.87 -22.01 25.17
C GLN A 235 31.52 -23.26 26.00
N SER A 236 31.94 -23.32 27.27
CA SER A 236 31.58 -24.41 28.19
C SER A 236 30.09 -24.43 28.51
N THR A 237 29.42 -23.28 28.54
CA THR A 237 28.00 -23.16 28.88
C THR A 237 27.07 -23.54 27.72
N LEU A 238 27.56 -23.52 26.48
CA LEU A 238 26.82 -23.85 25.25
C LEU A 238 26.61 -25.36 25.02
N ASN A 239 27.08 -26.22 25.92
CA ASN A 239 26.77 -27.65 25.86
C ASN A 239 25.26 -27.87 26.06
N PRO A 240 24.57 -28.62 25.17
CA PRO A 240 23.13 -28.90 25.31
C PRO A 240 22.72 -29.40 26.69
N GLU A 241 23.48 -30.34 27.27
CA GLU A 241 23.21 -30.89 28.60
C GLU A 241 23.26 -29.82 29.69
N ILE A 242 24.23 -28.91 29.60
CA ILE A 242 24.39 -27.79 30.53
C ILE A 242 23.27 -26.77 30.33
N MET A 243 22.93 -26.44 29.08
CA MET A 243 21.83 -25.52 28.77
C MET A 243 20.48 -26.05 29.25
N TYR A 244 20.25 -27.36 29.22
CA TYR A 244 19.07 -28.00 29.82
C TYR A 244 19.11 -27.93 31.35
N LYS A 245 20.23 -28.28 31.97
CA LYS A 245 20.41 -28.26 33.43
C LYS A 245 20.21 -26.85 34.01
N LEU A 246 20.70 -25.83 33.31
CA LEU A 246 20.55 -24.41 33.66
C LEU A 246 19.18 -23.83 33.28
N LYS A 247 18.29 -24.64 32.67
CA LYS A 247 16.96 -24.24 32.22
C LYS A 247 16.95 -23.08 31.21
N TYR A 248 18.06 -22.88 30.49
CA TYR A 248 18.15 -21.92 29.39
C TYR A 248 17.38 -22.39 28.16
N ILE A 249 17.25 -23.71 28.01
CA ILE A 249 16.42 -24.34 26.99
C ILE A 249 15.41 -25.23 27.70
N ARG A 250 14.13 -25.09 27.34
CA ARG A 250 13.05 -25.95 27.84
C ARG A 250 12.93 -27.17 26.93
N ALA A 251 13.34 -28.34 27.40
CA ALA A 251 13.10 -29.61 26.74
C ALA A 251 12.89 -30.73 27.76
N SER A 252 12.23 -31.81 27.32
CA SER A 252 12.21 -33.10 28.00
C SER A 252 12.71 -34.18 27.04
N PRO A 253 13.11 -35.37 27.53
CA PRO A 253 13.47 -36.50 26.67
C PRO A 253 12.39 -36.87 25.62
N THR A 254 11.13 -36.54 25.93
CA THR A 254 9.96 -36.77 25.07
C THR A 254 9.51 -35.54 24.27
N LYS A 255 10.07 -34.35 24.56
CA LYS A 255 9.75 -33.08 23.89
C LYS A 255 11.05 -32.31 23.67
N PRO A 256 11.76 -32.54 22.55
CA PRO A 256 12.96 -31.79 22.21
C PRO A 256 12.63 -30.29 22.13
N PRO A 257 13.62 -29.41 22.30
CA PRO A 257 13.34 -27.98 22.36
C PRO A 257 12.80 -27.49 21.02
N THR A 258 11.65 -26.84 21.09
CA THR A 258 11.01 -26.20 19.94
C THR A 258 11.34 -24.72 19.84
N GLU A 259 11.80 -24.10 20.94
CA GLU A 259 12.04 -22.67 21.03
C GLU A 259 13.31 -22.38 21.85
N ILE A 260 14.15 -21.49 21.34
CA ILE A 260 15.34 -20.96 22.03
C ILE A 260 15.19 -19.44 22.05
N SER A 261 15.07 -18.85 23.24
CA SER A 261 14.92 -17.39 23.41
C SER A 261 15.81 -16.88 24.54
N LEU A 262 16.93 -16.27 24.18
CA LEU A 262 17.99 -15.88 25.11
C LEU A 262 18.35 -14.41 24.97
N LYS A 263 18.56 -13.75 26.11
CA LYS A 263 19.17 -12.42 26.21
C LYS A 263 20.51 -12.56 26.92
N ILE A 264 21.60 -12.24 26.26
CA ILE A 264 22.96 -12.47 26.75
C ILE A 264 23.63 -11.12 27.00
N GLU A 265 23.92 -10.82 28.26
CA GLU A 265 24.52 -9.55 28.64
C GLU A 265 25.99 -9.45 28.24
N ASN A 266 26.75 -10.54 28.44
CA ASN A 266 28.16 -10.63 28.04
C ASN A 266 28.48 -12.00 27.41
N ASN A 267 28.62 -12.03 26.10
CA ASN A 267 29.00 -13.23 25.35
C ASN A 267 30.50 -13.25 25.05
N ILE A 268 31.19 -14.30 25.51
CA ILE A 268 32.57 -14.60 25.13
C ILE A 268 32.69 -15.87 24.28
N ALA A 269 31.58 -16.56 24.01
CA ALA A 269 31.57 -17.71 23.12
C ALA A 269 31.67 -17.27 21.66
N LYS A 270 32.53 -17.97 20.90
CA LYS A 270 32.78 -17.67 19.48
C LYS A 270 31.86 -18.44 18.54
N VAL A 271 31.32 -19.57 18.98
CA VAL A 271 30.51 -20.46 18.14
C VAL A 271 29.25 -20.88 18.88
N PHE A 272 28.09 -20.59 18.30
CA PHE A 272 26.78 -21.04 18.74
C PHE A 272 26.30 -22.09 17.76
N ASP A 273 26.44 -23.35 18.13
CA ASP A 273 26.10 -24.46 17.26
C ASP A 273 24.71 -25.00 17.56
N PHE A 274 23.73 -24.61 16.74
CA PHE A 274 22.38 -25.12 16.80
C PHE A 274 22.12 -26.30 15.85
N SER A 275 23.14 -26.80 15.14
CA SER A 275 22.98 -27.89 14.17
C SER A 275 22.39 -29.17 14.77
N LYS A 276 22.63 -29.39 16.07
CA LYS A 276 22.15 -30.56 16.81
C LYS A 276 20.69 -30.47 17.26
N TYR A 277 20.03 -29.31 17.13
CA TYR A 277 18.66 -29.11 17.60
C TYR A 277 17.66 -29.20 16.44
N THR A 278 17.34 -30.41 16.02
CA THR A 278 16.49 -30.71 14.84
C THR A 278 15.03 -30.26 14.98
N SER A 279 14.54 -30.10 16.22
CA SER A 279 13.13 -29.75 16.49
C SER A 279 12.88 -28.27 16.71
N VAL A 280 13.92 -27.43 16.65
CA VAL A 280 13.80 -25.99 16.93
C VAL A 280 13.05 -25.30 15.79
N ILE A 281 11.98 -24.61 16.17
CA ILE A 281 11.09 -23.84 15.30
C ILE A 281 11.43 -22.34 15.38
N ASN A 282 11.83 -21.85 16.56
CA ASN A 282 12.14 -20.44 16.80
C ASN A 282 13.49 -20.27 17.50
N ILE A 283 14.36 -19.43 16.93
CA ILE A 283 15.58 -18.94 17.56
C ILE A 283 15.46 -17.43 17.73
N LYS A 284 15.53 -16.96 18.97
CA LYS A 284 15.63 -15.55 19.35
C LYS A 284 16.85 -15.32 20.21
N LEU A 285 17.81 -14.54 19.73
CA LEU A 285 19.04 -14.18 20.44
C LEU A 285 19.18 -12.67 20.52
N ILE A 286 19.44 -12.16 21.71
CA ILE A 286 19.72 -10.75 21.96
C ILE A 286 21.06 -10.63 22.66
N PHE A 287 22.03 -10.00 22.01
CA PHE A 287 23.37 -9.75 22.57
C PHE A 287 23.49 -8.28 22.99
N GLU A 288 23.82 -8.02 24.26
CA GLU A 288 24.16 -6.67 24.73
C GLU A 288 25.64 -6.39 24.46
N LEU A 289 26.53 -7.26 24.93
CA LEU A 289 27.96 -7.27 24.60
C LEU A 289 28.35 -8.66 24.09
N SER A 290 29.14 -8.70 23.01
CA SER A 290 29.56 -9.97 22.41
C SER A 290 30.93 -9.83 21.75
N VAL A 291 31.72 -10.91 21.75
CA VAL A 291 32.81 -11.12 20.79
C VAL A 291 32.26 -11.38 19.38
N ALA A 292 33.12 -11.52 18.37
CA ALA A 292 32.68 -12.00 17.06
C ALA A 292 32.15 -13.44 17.16
N VAL A 293 30.98 -13.70 16.59
CA VAL A 293 30.24 -14.97 16.76
C VAL A 293 30.01 -15.63 15.41
N SER A 294 30.11 -16.96 15.37
CA SER A 294 29.55 -17.80 14.31
C SER A 294 28.31 -18.51 14.83
N LEU A 295 27.16 -18.25 14.20
CA LEU A 295 25.88 -18.87 14.47
C LEU A 295 25.64 -19.99 13.46
N VAL A 296 25.72 -21.24 13.90
CA VAL A 296 25.46 -22.40 13.05
C VAL A 296 24.00 -22.81 13.23
N CYS A 297 23.20 -22.62 12.18
CA CYS A 297 21.78 -22.95 12.18
C CYS A 297 21.54 -24.46 11.90
N PRO A 298 20.40 -25.00 12.34
CA PRO A 298 20.00 -26.37 12.00
C PRO A 298 19.77 -26.51 10.49
N VAL A 299 20.65 -27.26 9.83
CA VAL A 299 20.57 -27.60 8.40
C VAL A 299 19.81 -28.91 8.24
N LYS A 300 19.01 -29.03 7.18
CA LYS A 300 18.31 -30.25 6.80
C LYS A 300 19.32 -31.40 6.57
N ASN A 301 19.48 -32.28 7.55
CA ASN A 301 19.69 -33.69 7.23
C ASN A 301 18.33 -34.27 6.79
N GLN A 302 18.32 -35.37 6.04
CA GLN A 302 17.13 -35.91 5.34
C GLN A 302 15.86 -36.15 6.18
N TYR A 303 15.88 -35.86 7.48
CA TYR A 303 14.75 -35.89 8.39
C TYR A 303 14.72 -34.59 9.24
N PHE A 304 13.80 -33.68 8.89
CA PHE A 304 13.31 -32.54 9.69
C PHE A 304 14.27 -31.36 9.97
N GLY A 305 14.17 -30.31 9.15
CA GLY A 305 14.55 -28.95 9.55
C GLY A 305 13.28 -28.12 9.80
N ASN A 306 12.95 -27.82 11.06
CA ASN A 306 11.69 -27.15 11.44
C ASN A 306 11.81 -25.65 11.68
N LEU A 307 13.00 -25.05 11.49
CA LEU A 307 13.22 -23.63 11.78
C LEU A 307 12.32 -22.75 10.90
N LYS A 308 11.43 -22.01 11.55
CA LYS A 308 10.50 -21.05 10.92
C LYS A 308 10.87 -19.61 11.24
N PHE A 309 11.40 -19.35 12.43
CA PHE A 309 11.67 -17.99 12.91
C PHE A 309 13.13 -17.85 13.33
N LEU A 310 13.83 -16.89 12.72
CA LEU A 310 15.20 -16.52 13.09
C LEU A 310 15.23 -15.05 13.47
N ASN A 311 15.47 -14.78 14.75
CA ASN A 311 15.59 -13.45 15.31
C ASN A 311 16.94 -13.29 16.03
N VAL A 312 17.79 -12.39 15.52
CA VAL A 312 19.11 -12.12 16.10
C VAL A 312 19.35 -10.62 16.18
N MET A 313 19.47 -10.10 17.39
CA MET A 313 19.77 -8.69 17.66
C MET A 313 21.08 -8.59 18.43
N SER A 314 21.92 -7.61 18.10
CA SER A 314 23.16 -7.30 18.84
C SER A 314 23.37 -5.81 18.95
N LYS A 315 23.63 -5.32 20.16
CA LYS A 315 24.12 -3.95 20.39
C LYS A 315 25.64 -3.83 20.25
N SER A 316 26.35 -4.95 20.16
CA SER A 316 27.79 -4.97 19.98
C SER A 316 28.16 -4.73 18.51
N ASP A 317 29.23 -3.97 18.30
CA ASP A 317 29.84 -3.75 16.98
C ASP A 317 30.56 -4.98 16.44
N ASN A 318 30.76 -6.04 17.23
CA ASN A 318 31.41 -7.25 16.76
C ASN A 318 30.51 -8.03 15.79
N PRO A 319 31.08 -8.55 14.69
CA PRO A 319 30.27 -9.15 13.63
C PRO A 319 29.79 -10.56 13.98
N ILE A 320 28.63 -10.92 13.43
CA ILE A 320 28.03 -12.25 13.50
C ILE A 320 28.09 -12.90 12.10
N ASP A 321 28.65 -14.10 12.00
CA ASP A 321 28.63 -14.95 10.80
C ASP A 321 27.52 -15.99 10.93
N PHE A 322 26.69 -16.13 9.91
CA PHE A 322 25.57 -17.05 9.88
C PHE A 322 25.89 -18.22 8.96
N VAL A 323 25.95 -19.43 9.53
CA VAL A 323 26.33 -20.66 8.85
C VAL A 323 25.13 -21.59 8.79
N GLY A 324 24.81 -22.14 7.62
CA GLY A 324 23.78 -23.17 7.47
C GLY A 324 22.33 -22.65 7.30
N CYS A 325 22.08 -21.33 7.36
CA CYS A 325 20.75 -20.77 7.08
C CYS A 325 20.22 -21.11 5.68
N ASN A 326 21.12 -21.48 4.77
CA ASN A 326 20.82 -21.90 3.42
C ASN A 326 20.19 -23.30 3.30
N GLY A 327 20.21 -24.11 4.37
CA GLY A 327 19.45 -25.37 4.43
C GLY A 327 18.19 -25.29 5.29
N CYS A 328 17.75 -24.09 5.66
CA CYS A 328 16.55 -23.87 6.47
C CYS A 328 15.34 -23.50 5.58
N ASP A 329 14.87 -24.42 4.74
CA ASP A 329 13.82 -24.15 3.73
C ASP A 329 12.48 -23.65 4.32
N ASN A 330 12.22 -23.91 5.60
CA ASN A 330 10.95 -23.60 6.28
C ASN A 330 10.91 -22.22 6.93
N LEU A 331 11.92 -21.38 6.74
CA LEU A 331 11.94 -20.02 7.28
C LEU A 331 10.73 -19.21 6.79
N THR A 332 9.95 -18.69 7.73
CA THR A 332 8.78 -17.83 7.49
C THR A 332 9.01 -16.40 7.97
N ALA A 333 9.89 -16.16 8.94
CA ALA A 333 10.30 -14.82 9.32
C ALA A 333 11.79 -14.74 9.70
N ILE A 334 12.45 -13.69 9.24
CA ILE A 334 13.85 -13.39 9.51
C ILE A 334 13.93 -11.96 10.03
N HIS A 335 14.52 -11.77 11.21
CA HIS A 335 14.78 -10.45 11.81
C HIS A 335 16.21 -10.41 12.35
N ILE A 336 17.05 -9.62 11.71
CA ILE A 336 18.46 -9.51 12.07
C ILE A 336 18.81 -8.04 12.23
N GLU A 337 19.23 -7.66 13.44
CA GLU A 337 19.71 -6.31 13.77
C GLU A 337 21.06 -6.41 14.45
N CYS A 338 22.11 -6.61 13.66
CA CYS A 338 23.47 -6.75 14.16
C CYS A 338 24.49 -6.42 13.08
N ASN A 339 25.76 -6.25 13.48
CA ASN A 339 26.84 -6.27 12.51
C ASN A 339 26.99 -7.68 11.94
N ILE A 340 26.93 -7.84 10.62
CA ILE A 340 26.99 -9.16 9.97
C ILE A 340 28.32 -9.28 9.24
N LYS A 341 29.02 -10.40 9.41
CA LYS A 341 30.16 -10.74 8.56
C LYS A 341 29.65 -11.29 7.23
N ARG A 342 28.85 -12.35 7.31
CA ARG A 342 28.27 -13.06 6.19
C ARG A 342 26.97 -13.74 6.60
N ILE A 343 26.02 -13.79 5.67
CA ILE A 343 24.85 -14.64 5.78
C ILE A 343 24.46 -15.19 4.40
N VAL A 344 24.17 -16.49 4.34
CA VAL A 344 23.65 -17.16 3.15
C VAL A 344 22.26 -17.71 3.46
N ILE A 345 21.23 -17.21 2.80
CA ILE A 345 19.82 -17.53 3.09
C ILE A 345 19.23 -18.28 1.92
N ASN A 346 18.43 -19.31 2.22
CA ASN A 346 17.60 -19.99 1.25
C ASN A 346 16.13 -19.81 1.60
N THR A 347 15.38 -19.23 0.67
CA THR A 347 13.96 -18.87 0.84
C THR A 347 13.09 -19.55 -0.22
N HIS A 348 13.28 -20.87 -0.41
CA HIS A 348 12.49 -21.65 -1.36
C HIS A 348 10.97 -21.55 -1.11
N ASN A 349 10.56 -21.50 0.16
CA ASN A 349 9.16 -21.39 0.55
C ASN A 349 8.72 -19.94 0.71
N LYS A 350 7.40 -19.72 0.79
CA LYS A 350 6.82 -18.39 1.06
C LYS A 350 7.29 -17.90 2.43
N VAL A 351 8.10 -16.85 2.42
CA VAL A 351 8.53 -16.12 3.61
C VAL A 351 7.50 -15.01 3.85
N HIS A 352 7.16 -14.70 5.09
CA HIS A 352 6.24 -13.60 5.38
C HIS A 352 6.98 -12.29 5.64
N LEU A 353 8.14 -12.37 6.31
CA LEU A 353 8.89 -11.20 6.77
C LEU A 353 10.40 -11.40 6.64
N VAL A 354 11.08 -10.43 6.05
CA VAL A 354 12.56 -10.32 6.10
C VAL A 354 12.92 -8.91 6.55
N LEU A 355 13.56 -8.80 7.71
CA LEU A 355 14.09 -7.56 8.28
C LEU A 355 15.58 -7.76 8.52
N ILE A 356 16.43 -7.05 7.79
CA ILE A 356 17.89 -7.10 8.00
C ILE A 356 18.40 -5.67 8.12
N ASN A 357 18.92 -5.31 9.29
CA ASN A 357 19.54 -4.02 9.54
C ASN A 357 20.98 -4.22 10.03
N THR A 358 21.93 -3.88 9.18
CA THR A 358 23.36 -3.96 9.50
C THR A 358 23.93 -2.59 9.86
N SER A 359 24.96 -2.60 10.71
CA SER A 359 25.66 -1.38 11.14
C SER A 359 26.69 -0.92 10.08
N LYS A 360 27.76 -0.22 10.51
CA LYS A 360 28.67 0.53 9.63
C LYS A 360 29.50 -0.34 8.66
N ASN A 361 29.75 -1.60 8.96
CA ASN A 361 30.69 -2.43 8.20
C ASN A 361 30.00 -3.12 7.01
N LYS A 362 30.76 -3.29 5.91
CA LYS A 362 30.29 -4.02 4.74
C LYS A 362 30.10 -5.50 5.07
N ALA A 363 28.88 -6.00 4.94
CA ALA A 363 28.49 -7.38 5.22
C ALA A 363 28.27 -8.18 3.92
N SER A 364 28.67 -9.45 3.86
CA SER A 364 28.32 -10.31 2.72
C SER A 364 26.91 -10.89 2.90
N LEU A 365 26.01 -10.61 1.95
CA LEU A 365 24.64 -11.15 1.95
C LEU A 365 24.44 -11.94 0.67
N ASN A 366 24.09 -13.23 0.79
CA ASN A 366 23.82 -14.08 -0.36
C ASN A 366 22.45 -14.75 -0.21
N PHE A 367 21.57 -14.50 -1.18
CA PHE A 367 20.31 -15.23 -1.34
C PHE A 367 20.51 -16.35 -2.35
N GLN A 368 20.54 -17.61 -1.91
CA GLN A 368 20.63 -18.76 -2.83
C GLN A 368 19.41 -18.82 -3.76
N ASN A 369 18.24 -18.49 -3.19
CA ASN A 369 17.03 -18.25 -3.93
C ASN A 369 16.46 -16.90 -3.51
N ALA A 370 15.75 -16.27 -4.44
CA ALA A 370 14.98 -15.07 -4.24
C ALA A 370 14.05 -15.17 -3.01
N PRO A 371 14.05 -14.20 -2.07
CA PRO A 371 13.06 -14.14 -1.02
C PRO A 371 11.65 -13.93 -1.61
N ASN A 372 10.86 -15.01 -1.62
CA ASN A 372 9.43 -14.97 -1.93
C ASN A 372 8.67 -14.45 -0.71
N CYS A 373 8.70 -13.14 -0.48
CA CYS A 373 8.22 -12.51 0.75
C CYS A 373 7.12 -11.48 0.59
N ASN A 374 6.22 -11.42 1.59
CA ASN A 374 5.18 -10.38 1.68
C ASN A 374 5.76 -9.03 2.13
N TYR A 375 6.77 -9.03 3.00
CA TYR A 375 7.45 -7.81 3.44
C TYR A 375 8.96 -8.05 3.51
N CYS A 376 9.72 -7.09 2.95
CA CYS A 376 11.18 -7.09 2.99
C CYS A 376 11.67 -5.68 3.29
N ALA A 377 12.47 -5.54 4.35
CA ALA A 377 13.24 -4.33 4.61
C ALA A 377 14.70 -4.71 4.86
N ILE A 378 15.60 -4.12 4.09
CA ILE A 378 17.04 -4.33 4.22
C ILE A 378 17.71 -2.96 4.29
N LYS A 379 18.48 -2.73 5.36
CA LYS A 379 19.17 -1.47 5.66
C LYS A 379 20.62 -1.73 6.08
N GLY A 380 21.54 -0.89 5.62
CA GLY A 380 22.97 -0.98 5.92
C GLY A 380 23.85 -1.25 4.71
N ASN A 381 25.14 -1.51 4.95
CA ASN A 381 26.16 -1.67 3.91
C ASN A 381 26.36 -3.14 3.54
N PHE A 382 26.08 -3.52 2.28
CA PHE A 382 26.11 -4.92 1.85
C PHE A 382 26.98 -5.15 0.62
N ASP A 383 27.59 -6.33 0.61
CA ASP A 383 28.14 -6.98 -0.56
C ASP A 383 27.12 -8.01 -1.10
N LEU A 384 26.20 -7.55 -1.95
CA LEU A 384 25.10 -8.33 -2.51
C LEU A 384 25.06 -8.11 -4.02
N GLU A 385 25.35 -9.14 -4.82
CA GLU A 385 25.41 -8.99 -6.28
C GLU A 385 24.05 -9.12 -6.99
N ILE A 386 23.18 -10.01 -6.52
CA ILE A 386 21.89 -10.31 -7.15
C ILE A 386 20.80 -10.44 -6.08
N ILE A 387 19.67 -9.79 -6.30
CA ILE A 387 18.45 -9.98 -5.49
C ILE A 387 17.25 -10.27 -6.38
N SER A 388 16.27 -11.00 -5.89
CA SER A 388 15.00 -11.14 -6.63
C SER A 388 13.77 -11.20 -5.73
N PHE A 389 12.63 -10.79 -6.26
CA PHE A 389 11.37 -10.62 -5.54
C PHE A 389 10.22 -11.36 -6.23
N LYS A 390 9.25 -11.91 -5.50
CA LYS A 390 7.99 -12.45 -6.04
C LYS A 390 6.78 -11.64 -5.55
N ASN A 391 5.95 -11.19 -6.51
CA ASN A 391 4.52 -10.81 -6.48
C ASN A 391 3.82 -10.14 -5.27
N THR A 392 4.42 -9.94 -4.09
CA THR A 392 3.75 -9.36 -2.90
C THR A 392 4.61 -8.43 -2.02
N GLY A 393 5.92 -8.30 -2.25
CA GLY A 393 6.83 -7.52 -1.38
C GLY A 393 7.04 -6.03 -1.73
N LEU A 394 6.07 -5.38 -2.39
CA LEU A 394 6.29 -4.10 -3.07
C LEU A 394 6.06 -2.83 -2.21
N ASP A 395 5.69 -2.98 -0.94
CA ASP A 395 5.69 -1.90 0.07
C ASP A 395 7.05 -1.77 0.80
N SER A 396 8.13 -2.20 0.14
CA SER A 396 9.43 -2.37 0.78
C SER A 396 10.18 -1.05 0.98
N LEU A 397 10.54 -0.77 2.24
CA LEU A 397 11.46 0.28 2.65
C LEU A 397 12.90 -0.24 2.52
N PHE A 398 13.58 0.20 1.46
CA PHE A 398 15.00 -0.03 1.28
C PHE A 398 15.76 1.29 1.45
N GLU A 399 16.82 1.28 2.23
CA GLU A 399 17.81 2.35 2.25
C GLU A 399 19.08 1.85 1.53
N PHE A 400 19.28 2.29 0.29
CA PHE A 400 20.32 1.78 -0.60
C PHE A 400 21.70 2.44 -0.41
N LYS A 401 22.08 2.72 0.83
CA LYS A 401 23.41 3.27 1.12
C LYS A 401 24.43 2.13 1.20
N GLY A 402 25.46 2.13 0.35
CA GLY A 402 26.56 1.14 0.41
C GLY A 402 26.32 -0.19 -0.30
N TRP A 403 25.43 -0.24 -1.30
CA TRP A 403 25.13 -1.43 -2.12
C TRP A 403 25.92 -1.43 -3.45
N GLU A 404 27.23 -1.21 -3.37
CA GLU A 404 28.09 -0.98 -4.54
C GLU A 404 28.23 -2.21 -5.44
N SER A 405 28.09 -3.42 -4.90
CA SER A 405 28.22 -4.66 -5.67
C SER A 405 26.94 -5.16 -6.30
N LEU A 406 25.78 -4.53 -6.03
CA LEU A 406 24.50 -4.94 -6.62
C LEU A 406 24.54 -4.78 -8.13
N LYS A 407 24.55 -5.87 -8.87
CA LYS A 407 24.62 -5.90 -10.33
C LYS A 407 23.24 -6.13 -10.95
N LYS A 408 22.39 -6.92 -10.31
CA LYS A 408 21.13 -7.39 -10.90
C LYS A 408 19.98 -7.47 -9.89
N VAL A 409 18.79 -7.04 -10.30
CA VAL A 409 17.53 -7.21 -9.56
C VAL A 409 16.52 -7.92 -10.47
N LYS A 410 15.93 -9.03 -10.00
CA LYS A 410 14.87 -9.73 -10.74
C LYS A 410 13.51 -9.59 -10.05
N PHE A 411 12.47 -9.27 -10.80
CA PHE A 411 11.10 -9.17 -10.32
C PHE A 411 10.26 -10.27 -10.96
N TYR A 412 9.76 -11.21 -10.17
CA TYR A 412 8.87 -12.26 -10.62
C TYR A 412 7.41 -11.83 -10.44
N THR A 413 6.74 -11.56 -11.55
CA THR A 413 5.39 -10.95 -11.58
C THR A 413 4.40 -11.87 -12.29
N GLU A 414 3.24 -12.14 -11.66
CA GLU A 414 2.22 -13.03 -12.24
C GLU A 414 1.06 -12.27 -12.94
N LYS A 415 1.01 -10.93 -12.84
CA LYS A 415 -0.03 -10.07 -13.43
C LYS A 415 0.53 -8.70 -13.82
N ASP A 416 -0.03 -8.08 -14.86
CA ASP A 416 0.43 -6.78 -15.40
C ASP A 416 0.40 -5.64 -14.37
N ILE A 417 -0.63 -5.58 -13.52
CA ILE A 417 -0.75 -4.59 -12.42
C ILE A 417 0.46 -4.62 -11.47
N LYS A 418 1.11 -5.77 -11.31
CA LYS A 418 2.27 -5.96 -10.42
C LYS A 418 3.60 -5.68 -11.12
N ILE A 419 3.64 -5.70 -12.45
CA ILE A 419 4.82 -5.27 -13.24
C ILE A 419 5.07 -3.78 -13.03
N TYR A 420 4.00 -2.98 -12.95
CA TYR A 420 4.10 -1.55 -12.69
C TYR A 420 4.79 -1.23 -11.36
N GLN A 421 4.29 -1.80 -10.26
CA GLN A 421 4.89 -1.63 -8.93
C GLN A 421 6.36 -2.08 -8.90
N ALA A 422 6.67 -3.18 -9.59
CA ALA A 422 8.04 -3.66 -9.73
C ALA A 422 8.95 -2.66 -10.48
N ARG A 423 8.44 -1.97 -11.52
CA ARG A 423 9.17 -0.91 -12.23
C ARG A 423 9.43 0.31 -11.35
N VAL A 424 8.46 0.73 -10.53
CA VAL A 424 8.65 1.84 -9.57
C VAL A 424 9.75 1.52 -8.57
N VAL A 425 9.76 0.31 -8.02
CA VAL A 425 10.81 -0.14 -7.11
C VAL A 425 12.16 -0.24 -7.82
N ALA A 426 12.19 -0.78 -9.04
CA ALA A 426 13.40 -0.82 -9.87
C ALA A 426 14.02 0.58 -10.07
N LYS A 427 13.18 1.57 -10.41
CA LYS A 427 13.60 2.97 -10.58
C LYS A 427 14.18 3.54 -9.29
N ARG A 428 13.51 3.34 -8.14
CA ARG A 428 14.01 3.77 -6.83
C ARG A 428 15.37 3.16 -6.48
N ILE A 429 15.57 1.88 -6.80
CA ILE A 429 16.86 1.21 -6.60
C ILE A 429 17.94 1.90 -7.44
N CYS A 430 17.71 2.08 -8.74
CA CYS A 430 18.66 2.73 -9.65
C CYS A 430 18.98 4.17 -9.21
N ASP A 431 17.96 4.96 -8.88
CA ASP A 431 18.10 6.35 -8.43
C ASP A 431 18.93 6.44 -7.15
N SER A 432 18.68 5.54 -6.19
CA SER A 432 19.37 5.54 -4.90
C SER A 432 20.81 5.05 -4.98
N LEU A 433 21.11 4.13 -5.91
CA LEU A 433 22.47 3.68 -6.18
C LEU A 433 23.29 4.68 -7.00
N GLY A 434 22.64 5.62 -7.70
CA GLY A 434 23.30 6.57 -8.59
C GLY A 434 23.99 5.91 -9.81
N ARG A 435 23.64 4.65 -10.13
CA ARG A 435 24.23 3.89 -11.25
C ARG A 435 23.23 2.90 -11.84
N LYS A 436 23.46 2.52 -13.10
CA LYS A 436 22.67 1.48 -13.78
C LYS A 436 22.98 0.10 -13.19
N ILE A 437 21.93 -0.69 -13.01
CA ILE A 437 21.97 -2.10 -12.66
C ILE A 437 21.03 -2.87 -13.60
N GLU A 438 21.28 -4.15 -13.80
CA GLU A 438 20.42 -5.00 -14.63
C GLU A 438 19.08 -5.24 -13.91
N ILE A 439 17.98 -4.84 -14.52
CA ILE A 439 16.62 -5.10 -14.02
C ILE A 439 15.97 -6.14 -14.93
N GLN A 440 15.54 -7.26 -14.35
CA GLN A 440 14.87 -8.33 -15.09
C GLN A 440 13.44 -8.53 -14.57
N PHE A 441 12.44 -8.38 -15.43
CA PHE A 441 11.06 -8.78 -15.12
C PHE A 441 10.84 -10.21 -15.63
N CYS A 442 10.50 -11.12 -14.72
CA CYS A 442 10.30 -12.54 -14.96
C CYS A 442 8.79 -12.84 -14.85
N GLY A 443 8.08 -12.86 -15.96
CA GLY A 443 6.69 -13.32 -16.07
C GLY A 443 6.60 -14.72 -16.68
N LYS A 444 5.40 -15.32 -16.69
CA LYS A 444 5.19 -16.58 -17.44
C LYS A 444 5.42 -16.40 -18.94
N GLU A 445 5.31 -15.18 -19.47
CA GLU A 445 5.77 -14.80 -20.80
C GLU A 445 6.21 -13.32 -20.73
N ASN A 446 7.16 -12.91 -21.57
CA ASN A 446 7.74 -11.56 -21.74
C ASN A 446 8.98 -11.21 -20.89
N THR A 447 10.15 -11.55 -21.43
CA THR A 447 11.39 -10.79 -21.24
C THR A 447 11.30 -9.46 -21.99
N ILE A 448 11.25 -8.34 -21.27
CA ILE A 448 11.49 -7.00 -21.84
C ILE A 448 12.87 -6.57 -21.37
N ASN A 449 13.80 -6.37 -22.30
CA ASN A 449 15.09 -5.74 -22.02
C ASN A 449 14.84 -4.24 -21.79
N MET A 450 15.20 -3.74 -20.60
CA MET A 450 15.25 -2.31 -20.26
C MET A 450 16.69 -1.83 -20.24
#